data_AF-A0A1J4MF25-F1
#
_entry.id   AF-A0A1J4MF25-F1
#
_cell.length_a   1.000
_cell.length_b   1.000
_cell.length_c   1.000
_cell.angle_alpha   90.00
_cell.angle_beta   90.00
_cell.angle_gamma   90.00
#
_symmetry.space_group_name_H-M   'P 1'
#
loop_
_entity.id
_entity.type
_entity.pdbx_description
1 polymer ?
#
loop_
_entity_poly.entity_id
_entity_poly.type
_entity_poly.pdbx_seq_one_letter_code
_entity_poly.pdbx_strand_id
1 'polypeptide(L)'
;MPLRTIRVITKLIRITSGSLQSVAKQCIKDIYRDSIKAIKSIHFGNKMTLGEANKILGTEFGKKYTVEDIQMITRRMLELNKASGNYRGSPYIQEKLVVAEKLMLDQIIKNPKI
;
A
#
# COMPACT_ATOMS: atom_id res chain seq x y z
N MET A 1 -0.43 -47.43 8.31
CA MET A 1 -1.32 -46.30 8.65
C MET A 1 -2.48 -46.26 7.67
N PRO A 2 -3.75 -46.25 8.11
CA PRO A 2 -4.88 -46.37 7.21
C PRO A 2 -5.10 -45.09 6.39
N LEU A 3 -5.32 -45.24 5.08
CA LEU A 3 -5.51 -44.17 4.08
C LEU A 3 -6.61 -43.14 4.45
N ARG A 4 -7.52 -43.50 5.37
CA ARG A 4 -8.58 -42.61 5.89
C ARG A 4 -8.03 -41.49 6.78
N THR A 5 -7.01 -41.75 7.60
CA THR A 5 -6.48 -40.76 8.56
C THR A 5 -5.73 -39.64 7.85
N ILE A 6 -5.00 -39.97 6.78
CA ILE A 6 -4.28 -38.99 5.95
C ILE A 6 -5.27 -37.99 5.35
N ARG A 7 -6.38 -38.46 4.77
CA ARG A 7 -7.39 -37.61 4.12
C ARG A 7 -8.06 -36.63 5.10
N VAL A 8 -8.24 -37.01 6.36
CA VAL A 8 -8.80 -36.13 7.40
C VAL A 8 -7.78 -35.04 7.79
N ILE A 9 -6.52 -35.41 7.99
CA ILE A 9 -5.44 -34.46 8.33
C ILE A 9 -5.23 -33.45 7.19
N THR A 10 -5.22 -33.90 5.93
CA THR A 10 -5.05 -32.99 4.79
C THR A 10 -6.23 -32.01 4.65
N LYS A 11 -7.46 -32.45 4.94
CA LYS A 11 -8.63 -31.54 4.97
C LYS A 11 -8.50 -30.52 6.09
N LEU A 12 -8.06 -30.92 7.28
CA LEU A 12 -7.89 -30.04 8.43
C LEU A 12 -6.85 -28.94 8.16
N ILE A 13 -5.71 -29.29 7.57
CA ILE A 13 -4.63 -28.36 7.19
C ILE A 13 -5.13 -27.36 6.13
N ARG A 14 -5.92 -27.82 5.16
CA ARG A 14 -6.44 -26.95 4.09
C ARG A 14 -7.47 -25.94 4.61
N ILE A 15 -8.30 -26.35 5.56
CA ILE A 15 -9.31 -25.47 6.19
C ILE A 15 -8.61 -24.39 7.03
N THR A 16 -7.60 -24.77 7.83
CA THR A 16 -6.85 -23.82 8.66
C THR A 16 -5.95 -22.89 7.82
N SER A 17 -5.39 -23.38 6.71
CA SER A 17 -4.60 -22.54 5.80
C SER A 17 -5.44 -21.53 5.03
N GLY A 18 -6.66 -21.90 4.63
CA GLY A 18 -7.58 -21.01 3.91
C GLY A 18 -8.13 -19.89 4.78
N SER A 19 -8.46 -20.19 6.04
CA SER A 19 -8.99 -19.20 6.99
C SER A 19 -7.93 -18.20 7.45
N LEU A 20 -6.68 -18.63 7.70
CA LEU A 20 -5.61 -17.69 8.04
C LEU A 20 -5.33 -16.70 6.92
N GLN A 21 -5.31 -17.17 5.66
CA GLN A 21 -5.08 -16.31 4.51
C GLN A 21 -6.23 -15.33 4.27
N SER A 22 -7.48 -15.76 4.48
CA SER A 22 -8.62 -14.85 4.34
C SER A 22 -8.63 -13.81 5.46
N VAL A 23 -8.30 -14.19 6.69
CA VAL A 23 -8.22 -13.26 7.84
C VAL A 23 -7.06 -12.28 7.67
N ALA A 24 -5.89 -12.71 7.20
CA ALA A 24 -4.78 -11.82 6.90
C ALA A 24 -5.13 -10.82 5.78
N LYS A 25 -5.75 -11.29 4.68
CA LYS A 25 -6.21 -10.42 3.59
C LYS A 25 -7.30 -9.45 4.05
N GLN A 26 -8.21 -9.91 4.91
CA GLN A 26 -9.29 -9.11 5.46
C GLN A 26 -8.73 -8.06 6.43
N CYS A 27 -7.78 -8.42 7.29
CA CYS A 27 -7.09 -7.50 8.19
C CYS A 27 -6.30 -6.44 7.43
N ILE A 28 -5.57 -6.81 6.36
CA ILE A 28 -4.92 -5.85 5.47
C ILE A 28 -5.97 -4.93 4.83
N LYS A 29 -7.04 -5.49 4.27
CA LYS A 29 -8.11 -4.72 3.62
C LYS A 29 -8.79 -3.75 4.59
N ASP A 30 -9.01 -4.16 5.83
CA ASP A 30 -9.64 -3.35 6.87
C ASP A 30 -8.67 -2.28 7.39
N ILE A 31 -7.38 -2.58 7.57
CA ILE A 31 -6.34 -1.57 7.83
C ILE A 31 -6.30 -0.53 6.71
N TYR A 32 -6.30 -0.95 5.44
CA TYR A 32 -6.34 -0.02 4.31
C TYR A 32 -7.64 0.80 4.31
N ARG A 33 -8.78 0.20 4.61
CA ARG A 33 -10.08 0.88 4.63
C ARG A 33 -10.20 1.88 5.78
N ASP A 34 -9.70 1.53 6.96
CA ASP A 34 -9.70 2.39 8.14
C ASP A 34 -8.64 3.49 8.02
N SER A 35 -7.48 3.20 7.42
CA SER A 35 -6.49 4.20 7.04
C SER A 35 -7.08 5.19 6.03
N ILE A 36 -7.85 4.73 5.04
CA ILE A 36 -8.55 5.61 4.08
C ILE A 36 -9.64 6.46 4.76
N LYS A 37 -10.35 5.91 5.76
CA LYS A 37 -11.34 6.68 6.53
C LYS A 37 -10.68 7.72 7.43
N ALA A 38 -9.56 7.39 8.08
CA ALA A 38 -8.77 8.34 8.86
C ALA A 38 -8.20 9.46 7.97
N ILE A 39 -7.70 9.13 6.78
CA ILE A 39 -7.23 10.10 5.79
C ILE A 39 -8.37 11.00 5.29
N LYS A 40 -9.60 10.47 5.14
CA LYS A 40 -10.78 11.29 4.77
C LYS A 40 -11.19 12.28 5.86
N SER A 41 -10.88 12.01 7.13
CA SER A 41 -11.16 12.94 8.25
C SER A 41 -10.11 14.04 8.41
N ILE A 42 -8.94 13.91 7.78
CA ILE A 42 -7.92 14.96 7.78
C ILE A 42 -8.25 15.90 6.62
N HIS A 43 -8.88 17.03 6.96
CA HIS A 43 -9.07 18.18 6.07
C HIS A 43 -7.69 18.73 5.68
N PHE A 44 -7.06 18.15 4.66
CA PHE A 44 -5.97 18.80 3.96
C PHE A 44 -6.59 19.96 3.16
N GLY A 45 -6.56 21.15 3.74
CA GLY A 45 -7.09 22.38 3.14
C GLY A 45 -6.53 22.71 1.75
N ASN A 46 -5.44 22.05 1.32
CA ASN A 46 -4.94 22.09 -0.05
C ASN A 46 -4.85 20.69 -0.65
N LYS A 47 -5.53 20.48 -1.77
CA LYS A 47 -5.36 19.27 -2.60
C LYS A 47 -3.91 19.21 -3.05
N MET A 48 -3.25 18.07 -2.82
CA MET A 48 -1.89 17.82 -3.32
C MET A 48 -1.88 17.97 -4.84
N THR A 49 -0.91 18.71 -5.36
CA THR A 49 -0.69 18.88 -6.80
C THR A 49 0.19 17.77 -7.36
N LEU A 50 0.14 17.54 -8.67
CA LEU A 50 1.06 16.63 -9.37
C LEU A 50 2.52 17.00 -9.12
N GLY A 51 2.82 18.29 -9.04
CA GLY A 51 4.18 18.73 -8.81
C GLY A 51 4.69 18.47 -7.41
N GLU A 52 3.81 18.53 -6.41
CA GLU A 52 4.14 18.12 -5.05
C GLU A 52 4.30 16.60 -4.96
N ALA A 53 3.45 15.82 -5.63
CA ALA A 53 3.58 14.37 -5.68
C ALA A 53 4.93 13.94 -6.27
N ASN A 54 5.36 14.58 -7.35
CA ASN A 54 6.69 14.33 -7.93
C ASN A 54 7.83 14.61 -6.95
N LYS A 55 7.77 15.75 -6.25
CA LYS A 55 8.78 16.11 -5.24
C LYS A 55 8.80 15.12 -4.06
N ILE A 56 7.62 14.68 -3.60
CA ILE A 56 7.48 13.76 -2.48
C ILE A 56 8.05 12.38 -2.82
N LEU A 57 7.79 11.88 -4.03
CA LEU A 57 8.30 10.58 -4.49
C LEU A 57 9.72 10.66 -5.07
N GLY A 58 10.26 11.87 -5.28
CA GLY A 58 11.56 12.06 -5.91
C GLY A 58 11.55 11.68 -7.39
N THR A 59 10.41 11.80 -8.06
CA THR A 59 10.26 11.54 -9.49
C THR A 59 10.51 12.81 -10.32
N GLU A 60 11.09 12.63 -11.50
CA GLU A 60 11.42 13.71 -12.42
C GLU A 60 10.18 14.12 -13.24
N PHE A 61 9.99 15.43 -13.40
CA PHE A 61 8.93 15.93 -14.28
C PHE A 61 9.23 15.56 -15.74
N GLY A 62 8.24 15.03 -16.44
CA GLY A 62 8.34 14.68 -17.86
C GLY A 62 8.92 13.29 -18.12
N LYS A 63 9.47 12.61 -17.11
CA LYS A 63 9.82 11.19 -17.22
C LYS A 63 8.56 10.34 -17.12
N LYS A 64 8.46 9.34 -18.00
CA LYS A 64 7.38 8.33 -17.92
C LYS A 64 7.73 7.33 -16.84
N TYR A 65 6.81 7.15 -15.91
CA TYR A 65 6.90 6.12 -14.89
C TYR A 65 5.81 5.10 -15.15
N THR A 66 6.17 3.83 -15.01
CA THR A 66 5.19 2.75 -15.00
C THR A 66 4.49 2.69 -13.64
N VAL A 67 3.39 1.95 -13.57
CA VAL A 67 2.68 1.70 -12.31
C VAL A 67 3.63 1.02 -11.31
N GLU A 68 4.43 0.08 -11.79
CA GLU A 68 5.42 -0.67 -11.02
C GLU A 68 6.51 0.24 -10.45
N ASP A 69 7.00 1.21 -11.24
CA ASP A 69 8.00 2.18 -10.79
C ASP A 69 7.50 3.00 -9.61
N ILE A 70 6.29 3.57 -9.74
CA ILE A 70 5.69 4.41 -8.70
C ILE A 70 5.45 3.60 -7.42
N GLN A 71 4.95 2.37 -7.54
CA GLN A 71 4.74 1.49 -6.39
C GLN A 71 6.06 1.12 -5.70
N MET A 72 7.10 0.81 -6.48
CA MET A 72 8.42 0.47 -5.95
C MET A 72 9.06 1.67 -5.22
N ILE A 73 9.00 2.86 -5.81
CA ILE A 73 9.51 4.10 -5.21
C ILE A 73 8.75 4.39 -3.91
N THR A 74 7.41 4.33 -3.94
CA THR A 74 6.57 4.57 -2.77
C THR A 74 6.89 3.59 -1.65
N ARG A 75 7.00 2.29 -1.97
CA ARG A 75 7.35 1.25 -0.98
C ARG A 75 8.70 1.56 -0.34
N ARG A 76 9.73 1.87 -1.14
CA ARG A 76 11.06 2.22 -0.63
C ARG A 76 11.00 3.44 0.30
N MET A 77 10.30 4.50 -0.10
CA MET A 77 10.16 5.70 0.71
C MET A 77 9.39 5.44 2.02
N LEU A 78 8.35 4.60 1.97
CA LEU A 78 7.62 4.19 3.17
C LEU A 78 8.53 3.40 4.11
N GLU A 79 9.34 2.48 3.61
CA GLU A 79 10.30 1.71 4.42
C GLU A 79 11.33 2.62 5.09
N LEU A 80 11.86 3.60 4.37
CA LEU A 80 12.79 4.60 4.93
C LEU A 80 12.15 5.46 6.03
N ASN A 81 10.83 5.69 5.95
CA ASN A 81 10.08 6.52 6.91
C ASN A 81 9.33 5.70 7.96
N LYS A 82 9.52 4.38 8.01
CA LYS A 82 9.04 3.55 9.12
C LYS A 82 9.86 3.83 10.37
N ALA A 83 9.25 3.57 11.51
CA ALA A 83 9.96 3.62 12.78
C ALA A 83 11.15 2.64 12.73
N SER A 84 12.35 3.15 13.01
CA SER A 84 13.58 2.36 12.99
C SER A 84 14.58 2.93 14.00
N GLY A 85 15.07 2.08 14.90
CA GLY A 85 15.97 2.50 15.99
C GLY A 85 15.38 3.64 16.82
N ASN A 86 16.07 4.78 16.85
CA ASN A 86 15.66 5.99 17.58
C ASN A 86 14.67 6.88 16.79
N TYR A 87 14.44 6.60 15.50
CA TYR A 87 13.47 7.32 14.71
C TYR A 87 12.09 6.70 14.88
N ARG A 88 11.12 7.47 15.40
CA ARG A 88 9.75 7.01 15.66
C ARG A 88 8.89 6.84 14.42
N GLY A 89 9.39 7.20 13.23
CA GLY A 89 8.55 7.34 12.05
C GLY A 89 7.73 8.63 12.10
N SER A 90 7.31 9.09 10.92
CA SER A 90 6.35 10.20 10.81
C SER A 90 5.09 9.72 10.11
N PRO A 91 3.97 9.57 10.85
CA PRO A 91 2.68 9.23 10.25
C PRO A 91 2.29 10.21 9.14
N TYR A 92 2.58 11.50 9.34
CA TYR A 92 2.32 12.54 8.36
C TYR A 92 3.06 12.30 7.03
N ILE A 93 4.35 11.94 7.08
CA ILE A 93 5.13 11.67 5.87
C ILE A 93 4.60 10.42 5.17
N GLN A 94 4.25 9.38 5.93
CA GLN A 94 3.70 8.15 5.36
C GLN A 94 2.35 8.40 4.67
N GLU A 95 1.47 9.21 5.26
CA GLU A 95 0.21 9.62 4.62
C GLU A 95 0.45 10.42 3.33
N LYS A 96 1.41 11.36 3.34
CA LYS A 96 1.77 12.13 2.15
C LYS A 96 2.29 11.26 1.01
N LEU A 97 3.09 10.24 1.33
CA LEU A 97 3.57 9.26 0.35
C LEU A 97 2.41 8.48 -0.29
N VAL A 98 1.42 8.05 0.51
CA VAL A 98 0.24 7.33 0.01
C VAL A 98 -0.64 8.23 -0.88
N VAL A 99 -0.81 9.50 -0.53
CA VAL A 99 -1.57 10.44 -1.36
C VAL A 99 -0.84 10.71 -2.68
N ALA A 100 0.49 10.88 -2.64
CA ALA A 100 1.31 11.09 -3.83
C ALA A 100 1.24 9.89 -4.79
N GLU A 101 1.36 8.67 -4.26
CA GLU A 101 1.22 7.43 -5.03
C GLU A 101 -0.13 7.38 -5.78
N LYS A 102 -1.25 7.57 -5.05
CA LYS A 102 -2.58 7.54 -5.66
C LYS A 102 -2.74 8.55 -6.77
N LEU A 103 -2.21 9.74 -6.58
CA LEU A 103 -2.34 10.84 -7.54
C LEU A 103 -1.52 10.56 -8.81
N MET A 104 -0.31 10.02 -8.68
CA MET A 104 0.53 9.60 -9.80
C MET A 104 -0.08 8.41 -10.56
N LEU A 105 -0.61 7.41 -9.85
CA LEU A 105 -1.28 6.27 -10.48
C LEU A 105 -2.54 6.69 -11.24
N ASP A 106 -3.34 7.59 -10.67
CA ASP A 106 -4.52 8.15 -11.34
C ASP A 106 -4.13 8.91 -12.62
N GLN A 107 -3.00 9.63 -12.61
CA GLN A 107 -2.47 10.28 -13.81
C GLN A 107 -2.05 9.27 -14.87
N ILE A 108 -1.33 8.20 -14.50
CA ILE A 108 -0.88 7.16 -15.44
C ILE A 108 -2.09 6.46 -16.09
N ILE A 109 -3.12 6.14 -15.30
CA ILE A 109 -4.35 5.49 -15.78
C ILE A 109 -5.15 6.41 -16.69
N LYS A 110 -5.28 7.70 -16.34
CA LYS A 110 -6.05 8.68 -17.12
C LYS A 110 -5.33 9.14 -18.39
N ASN A 111 -4.00 9.16 -18.39
CA ASN A 111 -3.17 9.59 -19.51
C ASN A 111 -2.19 8.49 -19.95
N PRO A 112 -2.67 7.38 -20.52
CA PRO A 112 -1.81 6.29 -20.99
C PRO A 112 -0.97 6.66 -22.23
N LYS A 113 -1.17 7.85 -22.82
CA LYS A 113 -0.59 8.28 -24.10
C LYS A 113 0.52 9.34 -24.01
N ILE A 114 0.95 9.73 -22.81
CA ILE A 114 2.11 10.66 -22.70
C ILE A 114 3.39 9.89 -22.71
#